data_AF-K1YGZ2-F1
#
_entry.id   AF-K1YGZ2-F1
#
_cell.length_a   1.000
_cell.length_b   1.000
_cell.length_c   1.000
_cell.angle_alpha   90.00
_cell.angle_beta   90.00
_cell.angle_gamma   90.00
#
_symmetry.space_group_name_H-M   'P 1'
#
loop_
_entity.id
_entity.type
_entity.pdbx_description
1 polymer ?
#
loop_
_entity_poly.entity_id
_entity_poly.type
_entity_poly.pdbx_seq_one_letter_code
_entity_poly.pdbx_strand_id
1 'polypeptide(L)' 'MIVDHIDHVVKLVGAKHVGIGTDFDGIEVTPDGMDGVDKLPLITKELKHRGYSDEDVKSILGENFLRLID' A
#
# COMPACT_ATOMS: atom_id res chain seq x y z
N MET A 1 8.01 -7.35 -6.10
CA MET A 1 8.35 -5.96 -5.69
C MET A 1 7.12 -5.32 -5.07
N ILE A 2 7.22 -4.48 -4.02
CA ILE A 2 6.18 -4.05 -3.05
C ILE A 2 4.70 -4.28 -3.45
N VAL A 3 4.24 -3.74 -4.59
CA VAL A 3 2.83 -3.87 -5.01
C VAL A 3 2.41 -5.31 -5.32
N ASP A 4 3.33 -6.20 -5.68
CA ASP A 4 3.06 -7.64 -5.78
C ASP A 4 2.67 -8.25 -4.44
N HIS A 5 3.27 -7.79 -3.33
CA HIS A 5 2.90 -8.24 -1.99
C HIS A 5 1.53 -7.69 -1.60
N ILE A 6 1.25 -6.42 -1.94
CA ILE A 6 -0.08 -5.83 -1.73
C ILE A 6 -1.13 -6.65 -2.50
N ASP A 7 -0.90 -6.93 -3.79
CA ASP A 7 -1.80 -7.72 -4.64
C ASP A 7 -2.01 -9.15 -4.11
N HIS A 8 -0.94 -9.81 -3.67
CA HIS A 8 -1.05 -11.12 -3.06
C HIS A 8 -1.94 -11.11 -1.81
N VAL A 9 -1.73 -10.16 -0.89
CA VAL A 9 -2.54 -10.05 0.33
C VAL A 9 -3.98 -9.68 -0.01
N VAL A 10 -4.21 -8.75 -0.95
CA VAL A 10 -5.56 -8.42 -1.44
C VAL A 10 -6.28 -9.67 -1.97
N LYS A 11 -5.60 -10.55 -2.71
CA LYS A 11 -6.20 -11.81 -3.20
C LYS A 11 -6.58 -12.78 -2.08
N LEU A 12 -5.91 -12.70 -0.93
CA LEU A 12 -6.18 -13.56 0.22
C LEU A 12 -7.32 -13.03 1.10
N VAL A 13 -7.33 -11.72 1.39
CA VAL A 13 -8.21 -11.12 2.41
C VAL A 13 -9.14 -10.03 1.88
N GLY A 14 -9.01 -9.63 0.62
CA GLY A 14 -9.74 -8.53 0.01
C GLY A 14 -9.15 -7.15 0.37
N ALA A 15 -9.35 -6.17 -0.51
CA ALA A 15 -8.76 -4.84 -0.37
C ALA A 15 -9.19 -4.07 0.89
N LYS A 16 -10.35 -4.40 1.48
CA LYS A 16 -10.88 -3.77 2.71
C LYS A 16 -10.17 -4.19 4.01
N HIS A 17 -9.14 -5.02 3.90
CA HIS A 17 -8.35 -5.55 5.02
C HIS A 17 -6.84 -5.35 4.84
N VAL A 18 -6.42 -4.51 3.90
CA VAL A 18 -5.01 -4.23 3.61
C VAL A 18 -4.68 -2.78 3.93
N GLY A 19 -3.50 -2.54 4.48
CA GLY A 19 -2.95 -1.21 4.77
C GLY A 19 -1.47 -1.12 4.45
N ILE A 20 -0.90 0.08 4.61
CA ILE A 20 0.52 0.35 4.35
C ILE A 20 1.21 0.74 5.66
N GLY A 21 2.33 0.08 5.95
CA GLY A 21 3.30 0.48 6.97
C GLY A 21 4.69 0.41 6.35
N THR A 22 5.38 1.55 6.27
CA THR A 22 6.65 1.64 5.53
C THR A 22 7.85 1.19 6.33
N ASP A 23 7.75 1.26 7.66
CA ASP A 23 8.85 1.09 8.59
C ASP A 23 10.06 2.01 8.29
N PHE A 24 9.81 3.15 7.66
CA PHE A 24 10.83 4.19 7.46
C PHE A 24 11.40 4.62 8.82
N ASP A 25 12.70 4.87 8.84
CA ASP A 25 13.51 5.11 10.06
C ASP A 25 13.58 3.91 11.04
N GLY A 26 12.93 2.78 10.72
CA GLY A 26 12.95 1.52 11.49
C GLY A 26 13.80 0.39 10.89
N ILE A 27 14.18 0.50 9.61
CA ILE A 27 14.96 -0.50 8.85
C ILE A 27 16.24 0.07 8.25
N GLU A 28 17.27 -0.78 8.07
CA GLU A 28 18.56 -0.37 7.50
C GLU A 28 18.55 -0.28 5.97
N VAL A 29 17.71 -1.07 5.30
CA VAL A 29 17.68 -1.19 3.83
C VAL A 29 16.24 -1.17 3.34
N THR A 30 15.95 -0.28 2.39
CA THR A 30 14.67 -0.19 1.71
C THR A 30 14.70 -0.93 0.37
N PRO A 31 13.53 -1.30 -0.20
CA PRO A 31 13.46 -1.78 -1.57
C PRO A 31 13.95 -0.73 -2.58
N ASP A 32 14.58 -1.18 -3.66
CA ASP A 32 15.06 -0.29 -4.72
C ASP A 32 13.96 0.65 -5.24
N GLY A 33 14.27 1.95 -5.31
CA GLY A 33 13.33 2.99 -5.74
C GLY A 33 12.30 3.42 -4.69
N MET A 34 12.42 2.93 -3.45
CA MET A 34 11.54 3.23 -2.31
C MET A 34 12.33 3.70 -1.09
N ASP A 35 13.28 4.59 -1.31
CA ASP A 35 14.25 5.13 -0.34
C ASP A 35 13.78 6.39 0.41
N GLY A 36 12.54 6.83 0.19
CA GLY A 36 11.99 8.00 0.84
C GLY A 36 10.46 8.08 0.81
N VAL A 37 9.91 8.92 1.70
CA VAL A 37 8.47 9.18 1.78
C VAL A 37 7.90 9.83 0.52
N ASP A 38 8.75 10.55 -0.23
CA ASP A 38 8.40 11.14 -1.52
C ASP A 38 8.12 10.07 -2.61
N LYS A 39 8.49 8.81 -2.36
CA LYS A 39 8.23 7.67 -3.27
C LYS A 39 6.88 7.00 -3.03
N LEU A 40 6.18 7.25 -1.93
CA LEU A 40 4.88 6.63 -1.65
C LEU A 40 3.83 6.80 -2.78
N PRO A 41 3.75 7.94 -3.51
CA PRO A 41 2.86 8.05 -4.66
C PRO A 41 3.11 7.01 -5.77
N LEU A 42 4.29 6.38 -5.84
CA LEU A 42 4.58 5.30 -6.79
C LEU A 42 3.73 4.05 -6.51
N ILE A 43 3.40 3.77 -5.24
CA ILE A 43 2.50 2.68 -4.86
C ILE A 43 1.10 2.95 -5.43
N THR A 44 0.58 4.16 -5.24
CA THR A 44 -0.72 4.58 -5.80
C THR A 44 -0.73 4.46 -7.31
N LYS A 45 0.31 4.95 -7.99
CA LYS A 45 0.45 4.87 -9.45
C LYS A 45 0.39 3.43 -9.94
N GLU A 46 1.12 2.53 -9.29
CA GLU A 46 1.20 1.13 -9.70
C GLU A 46 -0.09 0.36 -9.37
N LEU A 47 -0.76 0.61 -8.25
CA LEU A 47 -2.09 0.06 -7.96
C LEU A 47 -3.11 0.46 -9.03
N LYS A 48 -3.13 1.75 -9.41
CA LYS A 48 -3.99 2.25 -10.49
C LYS A 48 -3.66 1.60 -11.83
N HIS A 49 -2.37 1.45 -12.14
CA HIS A 49 -1.91 0.76 -13.36
C HIS A 49 -2.38 -0.70 -13.41
N ARG A 50 -2.44 -1.38 -12.25
CA ARG A 50 -2.97 -2.75 -12.12
C ARG A 50 -4.49 -2.87 -12.13
N GLY A 51 -5.21 -1.76 -12.27
CA GLY A 51 -6.67 -1.76 -12.40
C GLY A 51 -7.44 -1.74 -11.09
N TYR A 52 -6.80 -1.43 -9.97
CA TYR A 52 -7.52 -1.20 -8.71
C TYR A 52 -8.51 -0.04 -8.85
N SER A 53 -9.71 -0.24 -8.31
CA SER A 53 -10.73 0.80 -8.27
C SER A 53 -10.29 1.96 -7.36
N ASP A 54 -10.88 3.14 -7.54
CA ASP A 54 -10.60 4.27 -6.64
C ASP A 54 -11.02 3.97 -5.20
N GLU A 55 -12.08 3.18 -4.99
CA GLU A 55 -12.51 2.72 -3.67
C GLU A 55 -11.46 1.83 -3.01
N ASP A 56 -10.93 0.84 -3.75
CA ASP A 56 -9.91 -0.06 -3.21
C ASP A 56 -8.60 0.67 -2.91
N VAL A 57 -8.20 1.61 -3.79
CA VAL A 57 -7.00 2.41 -3.55
C VAL A 57 -7.15 3.25 -2.29
N LYS A 58 -8.27 3.97 -2.11
CA LYS A 58 -8.51 4.76 -0.88
C LYS A 58 -8.56 3.89 0.37
N SER A 59 -9.18 2.72 0.27
CA SER A 59 -9.21 1.70 1.33
C SER A 59 -7.80 1.35 1.78
N ILE A 60 -6.93 0.97 0.83
CA ILE A 60 -5.53 0.58 1.11
C ILE A 60 -4.68 1.74 1.64
N LEU A 61 -4.89 2.95 1.11
CA LEU A 61 -4.09 4.12 1.48
C LEU A 61 -4.40 4.68 2.87
N GLY A 62 -5.52 4.31 3.49
CA GLY A 62 -5.79 4.71 4.87
C GLY A 62 -7.20 4.50 5.38
N GLU A 63 -8.22 4.43 4.52
CA GLU A 63 -9.61 4.32 5.01
C GLU A 63 -9.85 3.02 5.79
N ASN A 64 -9.14 1.94 5.46
CA ASN A 64 -9.19 0.70 6.25
C ASN A 64 -8.63 0.88 7.66
N PHE A 65 -7.57 1.66 7.81
CA PHE A 65 -6.96 1.94 9.10
C PHE A 65 -7.84 2.89 9.91
N LEU A 66 -8.35 3.96 9.28
CA LEU A 66 -9.30 4.89 9.91
C LEU A 66 -10.54 4.15 10.45
N ARG A 67 -11.15 3.29 9.63
CA ARG A 67 -12.29 2.44 10.04
C ARG A 67 -12.01 1.58 11.30
N LEU A 68 -10.76 1.25 11.59
CA LEU A 68 -10.40 0.43 12.75
C LEU A 68 -10.22 1.27 14.03
N ILE A 69 -9.78 2.52 13.88
CA ILE A 69 -9.44 3.39 15.02
C ILE A 69 -10.53 4.42 15.37
N ASP A 70 -11.47 4.66 14.45
CA ASP A 70 -12.72 5.41 14.70
C ASP A 70 -13.70 4.60 15.59
#